data_AF-G8JNZ3-F1
#
_entry.id   AF-G8JNZ3-F1
#
_cell.length_a   1.000
_cell.length_b   1.000
_cell.length_c   1.000
_cell.angle_alpha   90.00
_cell.angle_beta   90.00
_cell.angle_gamma   90.00
#
_symmetry.space_group_name_H-M   'P 1'
#
loop_
_entity.id
_entity.type
_entity.pdbx_description
1 polymer ?
#
loop_
_entity_poly.entity_id
_entity_poly.type
_entity_poly.pdbx_seq_one_letter_code
_entity_poly.pdbx_strand_id
1 'polypeptide(L)'
;MTVKVLNILLGIALLALRAHAFIHPIEVRGKHFVDSFTQEPFFIKGMDYQPGGSSKVNGEQDPLSDPKKCARDILLFQEAGINTIRIYSINPDLNHDVCMTMLAAAGIYLILDVNSPLQNQHLNRYEPWSSYSESYLDHVFKVIEQFGHYNNTLGFFAGNEVVNDRRSAQHSPPYLKALVSDMKKYIYRHSPRRIPVGYSAVDDLKYRVPLSRYLECYDANNSFNDVDFYGVNSYQWCGRQTFETSGYDQLVEAYRNYTKPVFFSEFGCNEVVPRQFEEVEALFSKEMFAVFSGGLVYEFNQETNNYGLVDTDASGNAHLLPDFHTLKKMYGKVKLPTAEEVEQEVQKDRTIAQAATSKVKCASKYDNLEISNIVLPKLANNMIKNGVKANNGKYVDLEDDQLKSTFKIYDVNKKEILKNRRVEVVETFGESDLSNIARMHRSRYRSNASNSNPVSVLALVAIGVIELLFQFSVI
;
A
#
# COMPACT_ATOMS: atom_id res chain seq x y z
N MET A 1 -5.99 -27.39 -37.32
CA MET A 1 -5.50 -26.19 -36.62
C MET A 1 -4.79 -25.31 -37.64
N THR A 2 -5.39 -24.19 -38.04
CA THR A 2 -4.94 -23.36 -39.17
C THR A 2 -3.71 -22.52 -38.81
N VAL A 3 -2.80 -22.31 -39.77
CA VAL A 3 -1.57 -21.50 -39.69
C VAL A 3 -1.77 -20.14 -38.98
N LYS A 4 -2.95 -19.53 -39.11
CA LYS A 4 -3.31 -18.29 -38.38
C LYS A 4 -3.29 -18.43 -36.85
N VAL A 5 -3.76 -19.56 -36.30
CA VAL A 5 -3.75 -19.82 -34.84
C VAL A 5 -2.32 -20.02 -34.35
N LEU A 6 -1.47 -20.69 -35.16
CA LEU A 6 -0.06 -20.88 -34.84
C LEU A 6 0.70 -19.55 -34.85
N ASN A 7 0.44 -18.67 -35.82
CA ASN A 7 1.08 -17.34 -35.89
C ASN A 7 0.63 -16.41 -34.75
N ILE A 8 -0.63 -16.49 -34.31
CA ILE A 8 -1.13 -15.75 -33.14
C ILE A 8 -0.44 -16.26 -31.87
N LEU A 9 -0.35 -17.58 -31.67
CA LEU A 9 0.34 -18.17 -30.52
C LEU A 9 1.84 -17.85 -30.51
N LEU A 10 2.49 -17.85 -31.68
CA LEU A 10 3.90 -17.48 -31.81
C LEU A 10 4.11 -15.98 -31.52
N GLY A 11 3.19 -15.11 -31.97
CA GLY A 11 3.19 -13.68 -31.65
C GLY A 11 2.98 -13.41 -30.16
N ILE A 12 2.10 -14.16 -29.50
CA ILE A 12 1.87 -14.10 -28.04
C ILE A 12 3.13 -14.55 -27.28
N ALA A 13 3.78 -15.64 -27.71
CA ALA A 13 5.03 -16.09 -27.12
C ALA A 13 6.13 -15.03 -27.26
N LEU A 14 6.29 -14.42 -28.44
CA LEU A 14 7.26 -13.34 -28.67
C LEU A 14 6.96 -12.04 -27.90
N LEU A 15 5.69 -11.73 -27.62
CA LEU A 15 5.29 -10.58 -26.80
C LEU A 15 5.45 -10.84 -25.30
N ALA A 16 5.12 -12.05 -24.84
CA ALA A 16 5.40 -12.48 -23.46
C ALA A 16 6.91 -12.51 -23.17
N LEU A 17 7.74 -12.83 -24.18
CA LEU A 17 9.20 -12.74 -24.11
C LEU A 17 9.74 -11.30 -24.02
N ARG A 18 8.91 -10.27 -24.24
CA ARG A 18 9.32 -8.85 -24.09
C ARG A 18 8.87 -8.24 -22.77
N ALA A 19 7.95 -8.87 -22.04
CA ALA A 19 7.55 -8.44 -20.72
C ALA A 19 8.56 -8.96 -19.68
N HIS A 20 9.57 -8.17 -19.31
CA HIS A 20 10.66 -8.62 -18.44
C HIS A 20 10.33 -8.49 -16.94
N ALA A 21 9.19 -7.90 -16.58
CA ALA A 21 8.66 -7.91 -15.23
C ALA A 21 7.13 -7.81 -15.21
N PHE A 22 6.52 -8.45 -14.22
CA PHE A 22 5.09 -8.44 -13.97
C PHE A 22 4.90 -8.13 -12.48
N ILE A 23 3.87 -7.38 -12.11
CA ILE A 23 3.49 -7.23 -10.71
C ILE A 23 1.98 -7.28 -10.56
N HIS A 24 1.52 -8.23 -9.75
CA HIS A 24 0.12 -8.44 -9.48
C HIS A 24 -0.44 -7.29 -8.63
N PRO A 25 -1.60 -6.73 -8.94
CA PRO A 25 -2.30 -5.91 -7.97
C PRO A 25 -2.61 -6.72 -6.71
N ILE A 26 -2.45 -6.09 -5.55
CA ILE A 26 -2.95 -6.60 -4.28
C ILE A 26 -4.39 -6.10 -4.09
N GLU A 27 -5.27 -7.02 -3.68
CA GLU A 27 -6.68 -6.77 -3.44
C GLU A 27 -7.05 -7.02 -1.97
N VAL A 28 -8.17 -6.46 -1.53
CA VAL A 28 -8.76 -6.78 -0.22
C VAL A 28 -9.78 -7.90 -0.38
N ARG A 29 -9.64 -8.97 0.41
CA ARG A 29 -10.64 -10.03 0.55
C ARG A 29 -10.94 -10.33 2.00
N GLY A 30 -12.17 -10.04 2.41
CA GLY A 30 -12.54 -10.09 3.82
C GLY A 30 -11.61 -9.20 4.62
N LYS A 31 -10.91 -9.80 5.60
CA LYS A 31 -9.96 -9.11 6.47
C LYS A 31 -8.48 -9.29 6.10
N HIS A 32 -8.16 -9.78 4.91
CA HIS A 32 -6.78 -9.96 4.46
C HIS A 32 -6.53 -9.25 3.12
N PHE A 33 -5.28 -8.84 2.91
CA PHE A 33 -4.78 -8.53 1.57
C PHE A 33 -4.43 -9.83 0.86
N VAL A 34 -4.67 -9.90 -0.45
CA VAL A 34 -4.37 -11.07 -1.28
C VAL A 34 -3.78 -10.64 -2.61
N ASP A 35 -2.91 -11.47 -3.14
CA ASP A 35 -2.48 -11.37 -4.54
C ASP A 35 -3.65 -11.71 -5.47
N SER A 36 -3.97 -10.81 -6.39
CA SER A 36 -5.13 -10.94 -7.28
C SER A 36 -5.06 -12.14 -8.24
N PHE A 37 -3.87 -12.70 -8.49
CA PHE A 37 -3.65 -13.83 -9.39
C PHE A 37 -3.44 -15.13 -8.62
N THR A 38 -2.45 -15.17 -7.74
CA THR A 38 -2.09 -16.40 -7.00
C THR A 38 -3.12 -16.73 -5.94
N GLN A 39 -3.83 -15.71 -5.44
CA GLN A 39 -4.76 -15.80 -4.30
C GLN A 39 -4.08 -16.08 -2.96
N GLU A 40 -2.76 -16.05 -2.92
CA GLU A 40 -2.00 -16.13 -1.67
C GLU A 40 -2.23 -14.86 -0.84
N PRO A 41 -2.25 -14.98 0.50
CA PRO A 41 -2.32 -13.82 1.38
C PRO A 41 -1.07 -12.96 1.21
N PHE A 42 -1.27 -11.65 1.14
CA PHE A 42 -0.19 -10.68 1.09
C PHE A 42 0.03 -10.07 2.47
N PHE A 43 1.18 -10.35 3.06
CA PHE A 43 1.59 -9.74 4.32
C PHE A 43 2.61 -8.63 4.07
N ILE A 44 2.36 -7.46 4.67
CA ILE A 44 3.22 -6.30 4.58
C ILE A 44 4.47 -6.57 5.42
N LYS A 45 5.62 -6.63 4.77
CA LYS A 45 6.93 -6.59 5.41
C LYS A 45 7.64 -5.37 4.85
N GLY A 46 7.48 -4.24 5.53
CA GLY A 46 7.77 -2.93 4.94
C GLY A 46 8.57 -1.98 5.81
N MET A 47 8.74 -0.77 5.30
CA MET A 47 9.28 0.38 6.02
C MET A 47 8.68 1.69 5.51
N ASP A 48 8.70 2.70 6.35
CA ASP A 48 8.33 4.06 5.97
C ASP A 48 9.50 4.76 5.26
N TYR A 49 9.21 5.47 4.17
CA TYR A 49 10.20 6.08 3.29
C TYR A 49 9.78 7.50 2.92
N GLN A 50 10.43 8.49 3.54
CA GLN A 50 10.18 9.91 3.26
C GLN A 50 11.47 10.72 3.43
N PRO A 51 12.42 10.66 2.48
CA PRO A 51 13.67 11.39 2.57
C PRO A 51 13.47 12.89 2.83
N GLY A 52 14.10 13.40 3.91
CA GLY A 52 13.99 14.79 4.34
C GLY A 52 12.71 15.12 5.10
N GLY A 53 11.84 14.13 5.35
CA GLY A 53 10.53 14.29 5.95
C GLY A 53 9.50 14.94 5.03
N SER A 54 8.22 14.89 5.44
CA SER A 54 7.09 15.35 4.60
C SER A 54 7.18 16.83 4.23
N SER A 55 7.94 17.64 4.98
CA SER A 55 8.13 19.08 4.75
C SER A 55 9.09 19.42 3.61
N LYS A 56 9.81 18.45 3.05
CA LYS A 56 10.76 18.67 1.94
C LYS A 56 10.15 18.49 0.55
N VAL A 57 8.94 17.92 0.47
CA VAL A 57 8.16 17.84 -0.77
C VAL A 57 7.84 19.24 -1.25
N ASN A 58 8.14 19.51 -2.53
CA ASN A 58 7.91 20.81 -3.14
C ASN A 58 7.66 20.67 -4.66
N GLY A 59 7.62 21.81 -5.35
CA GLY A 59 7.36 21.89 -6.80
C GLY A 59 8.39 21.19 -7.70
N GLU A 60 9.56 20.83 -7.18
CA GLU A 60 10.70 20.34 -7.96
C GLU A 60 11.16 18.94 -7.54
N GLN A 61 10.89 18.52 -6.30
CA GLN A 61 11.35 17.24 -5.79
C GLN A 61 10.42 16.63 -4.74
N ASP A 62 10.39 15.31 -4.73
CA ASP A 62 9.79 14.47 -3.70
C ASP A 62 10.52 13.10 -3.62
N PRO A 63 10.09 12.15 -2.76
CA PRO A 63 10.76 10.85 -2.62
C PRO A 63 10.89 10.00 -3.88
N LEU A 64 10.05 10.19 -4.91
CA LEU A 64 9.98 9.34 -6.11
C LEU A 64 10.26 10.11 -7.41
N SER A 65 10.65 11.38 -7.34
CA SER A 65 10.88 12.21 -8.53
C SER A 65 12.31 12.10 -9.09
N ASP A 66 13.25 11.48 -8.37
CA ASP A 66 14.66 11.33 -8.77
C ASP A 66 15.05 9.86 -8.97
N PRO A 67 15.12 9.38 -10.22
CA PRO A 67 15.46 7.98 -10.54
C PRO A 67 16.77 7.49 -9.94
N LYS A 68 17.78 8.36 -9.79
CA LYS A 68 19.10 7.95 -9.27
C LYS A 68 19.03 7.68 -7.78
N LYS A 69 18.26 8.48 -7.03
CA LYS A 69 18.00 8.25 -5.60
C LYS A 69 17.14 7.00 -5.41
N CYS A 70 16.11 6.83 -6.24
CA CYS A 70 15.29 5.62 -6.24
C CYS A 70 16.14 4.36 -6.44
N ALA A 71 17.05 4.33 -7.42
CA ALA A 71 17.92 3.17 -7.65
C ALA A 71 18.79 2.83 -6.43
N ARG A 72 19.35 3.85 -5.76
CA ARG A 72 20.13 3.68 -4.52
C ARG A 72 19.27 3.09 -3.40
N ASP A 73 18.08 3.64 -3.18
CA ASP A 73 17.24 3.26 -2.04
C ASP A 73 16.52 1.93 -2.28
N ILE A 74 16.10 1.64 -3.51
CA ILE A 74 15.50 0.35 -3.89
C ILE A 74 16.50 -0.80 -3.76
N LEU A 75 17.78 -0.59 -4.08
CA LEU A 75 18.83 -1.57 -3.76
C LEU A 75 18.86 -1.88 -2.25
N LEU A 76 18.71 -0.87 -1.40
CA LEU A 76 18.69 -1.05 0.05
C LEU A 76 17.39 -1.71 0.54
N PHE A 77 16.26 -1.43 -0.10
CA PHE A 77 15.01 -2.13 0.17
C PHE A 77 15.11 -3.63 -0.14
N GLN A 78 15.70 -3.99 -1.28
CA GLN A 78 15.96 -5.40 -1.62
C GLN A 78 16.94 -6.05 -0.64
N GLU A 79 17.99 -5.33 -0.24
CA GLU A 79 18.94 -5.81 0.75
C GLU A 79 18.34 -6.00 2.15
N ALA A 80 17.34 -5.20 2.53
CA ALA A 80 16.56 -5.38 3.75
C ALA A 80 15.50 -6.50 3.60
N GLY A 81 15.17 -6.88 2.36
CA GLY A 81 14.20 -7.92 2.03
C GLY A 81 12.75 -7.49 2.27
N ILE A 82 12.42 -6.22 2.05
CA ILE A 82 11.04 -5.71 2.17
C ILE A 82 10.24 -5.89 0.89
N ASN A 83 8.91 -5.85 1.00
CA ASN A 83 7.98 -5.88 -0.14
C ASN A 83 7.09 -4.64 -0.24
N THR A 84 7.11 -3.73 0.75
CA THR A 84 6.22 -2.58 0.79
C THR A 84 6.92 -1.37 1.38
N ILE A 85 6.72 -0.20 0.78
CA ILE A 85 7.07 1.09 1.37
C ILE A 85 5.80 1.92 1.60
N ARG A 86 5.86 2.80 2.60
CA ARG A 86 4.86 3.86 2.78
C ARG A 86 5.50 5.23 2.57
N ILE A 87 4.80 6.11 1.86
CA ILE A 87 5.20 7.50 1.64
C ILE A 87 4.10 8.41 2.16
N TYR A 88 4.49 9.42 2.95
CA TYR A 88 3.57 10.33 3.63
C TYR A 88 3.17 11.55 2.81
N SER A 89 3.97 11.95 1.82
CA SER A 89 3.70 13.10 0.98
C SER A 89 4.45 13.00 -0.35
N ILE A 90 3.79 13.40 -1.43
CA ILE A 90 4.29 13.40 -2.80
C ILE A 90 3.77 14.66 -3.52
N ASN A 91 4.43 15.08 -4.59
CA ASN A 91 3.90 16.12 -5.46
C ASN A 91 3.28 15.48 -6.72
N PRO A 92 1.95 15.46 -6.87
CA PRO A 92 1.31 14.76 -7.98
C PRO A 92 1.57 15.38 -9.37
N ASP A 93 2.21 16.55 -9.44
CA ASP A 93 2.54 17.22 -10.70
C ASP A 93 3.94 16.82 -11.25
N LEU A 94 4.76 16.10 -10.47
CA LEU A 94 6.08 15.59 -10.90
C LEU A 94 5.96 14.28 -11.69
N ASN A 95 7.03 13.78 -12.30
CA ASN A 95 7.03 12.48 -12.98
C ASN A 95 7.60 11.39 -12.05
N HIS A 96 6.85 10.30 -11.87
CA HIS A 96 7.23 9.16 -11.02
C HIS A 96 7.40 7.85 -11.79
N ASP A 97 7.24 7.86 -13.13
CA ASP A 97 7.16 6.68 -13.98
C ASP A 97 8.37 5.75 -13.76
N VAL A 98 9.60 6.29 -13.81
CA VAL A 98 10.82 5.48 -13.68
C VAL A 98 10.95 4.86 -12.28
N CYS A 99 10.71 5.62 -11.21
CA CYS A 99 10.80 5.10 -9.85
C CYS A 99 9.71 4.07 -9.54
N MET A 100 8.47 4.33 -9.96
CA MET A 100 7.37 3.39 -9.77
C MET A 100 7.56 2.11 -10.58
N THR A 101 8.10 2.21 -11.80
CA THR A 101 8.49 1.06 -12.61
C THR A 101 9.60 0.27 -11.91
N MET A 102 10.61 0.94 -11.36
CA MET A 102 11.72 0.27 -10.68
C MET A 102 11.29 -0.41 -9.38
N LEU A 103 10.39 0.21 -8.59
CA LEU A 103 9.76 -0.43 -7.43
C LEU A 103 8.98 -1.68 -7.84
N ALA A 104 8.18 -1.57 -8.91
CA ALA A 104 7.42 -2.70 -9.43
C ALA A 104 8.32 -3.85 -9.90
N ALA A 105 9.38 -3.52 -10.64
CA ALA A 105 10.39 -4.47 -11.09
C ALA A 105 11.10 -5.15 -9.91
N ALA A 106 11.32 -4.44 -8.80
CA ALA A 106 11.91 -4.97 -7.58
C ALA A 106 10.93 -5.80 -6.72
N GLY A 107 9.65 -5.91 -7.11
CA GLY A 107 8.62 -6.60 -6.32
C GLY A 107 8.11 -5.78 -5.13
N ILE A 108 8.27 -4.44 -5.16
CA ILE A 108 7.96 -3.55 -4.04
C ILE A 108 6.69 -2.74 -4.32
N TYR A 109 5.78 -2.78 -3.35
CA TYR A 109 4.53 -2.05 -3.34
C TYR A 109 4.62 -0.72 -2.60
N LEU A 110 3.72 0.21 -2.94
CA LEU A 110 3.59 1.52 -2.34
C LEU A 110 2.23 1.66 -1.65
N ILE A 111 2.24 2.04 -0.37
CA ILE A 111 1.09 2.65 0.30
C ILE A 111 1.33 4.16 0.35
N LEU A 112 0.39 4.95 -0.16
CA LEU A 112 0.58 6.39 -0.32
C LEU A 112 -0.45 7.19 0.46
N ASP A 113 -0.01 8.07 1.34
CA ASP A 113 -0.86 9.06 1.96
C ASP A 113 -1.23 10.15 0.92
N VAL A 114 -2.51 10.52 0.85
CA VAL A 114 -2.99 11.57 -0.09
C VAL A 114 -2.92 12.98 0.49
N ASN A 115 -2.39 13.13 1.70
CA ASN A 115 -2.25 14.41 2.36
C ASN A 115 -0.79 14.87 2.32
N SER A 116 -0.57 16.17 2.37
CA SER A 116 0.74 16.80 2.41
C SER A 116 0.72 17.97 3.41
N PRO A 117 1.83 18.28 4.10
CA PRO A 117 1.89 19.42 5.02
C PRO A 117 1.75 20.78 4.30
N LEU A 118 1.75 20.80 2.96
CA LEU A 118 1.56 22.01 2.16
C LEU A 118 0.14 22.57 2.30
N GLN A 119 0.02 23.87 2.02
CA GLN A 119 -1.23 24.60 2.13
C GLN A 119 -2.31 24.01 1.23
N ASN A 120 -3.52 23.84 1.76
CA ASN A 120 -4.68 23.25 1.07
C ASN A 120 -4.47 21.79 0.62
N GLN A 121 -3.47 21.07 1.14
CA GLN A 121 -3.19 19.67 0.77
C GLN A 121 -3.38 18.71 1.95
N HIS A 122 -4.02 19.16 3.03
CA HIS A 122 -4.32 18.31 4.19
C HIS A 122 -5.65 18.67 4.82
N LEU A 123 -6.23 17.70 5.50
CA LEU A 123 -7.36 17.92 6.40
C LEU A 123 -6.86 18.40 7.77
N ASN A 124 -7.25 19.60 8.18
CA ASN A 124 -6.96 20.13 9.51
C ASN A 124 -7.77 19.35 10.56
N ARG A 125 -7.07 18.70 11.49
CA ARG A 125 -7.66 17.86 12.54
C ARG A 125 -8.62 18.57 13.49
N TYR A 126 -8.43 19.87 13.73
CA TYR A 126 -9.22 20.64 14.69
C TYR A 126 -10.31 21.48 14.03
N GLU A 127 -10.12 21.82 12.76
CA GLU A 127 -11.04 22.62 11.97
C GLU A 127 -11.23 22.02 10.57
N PRO A 128 -11.71 20.77 10.47
CA PRO A 128 -11.81 20.09 9.18
C PRO A 128 -12.76 20.81 8.20
N TRP A 129 -13.75 21.55 8.71
CA TRP A 129 -14.66 22.37 7.88
C TRP A 129 -13.96 23.51 7.13
N SER A 130 -12.77 23.95 7.58
CA SER A 130 -12.03 25.04 6.92
C SER A 130 -11.05 24.54 5.85
N SER A 131 -10.74 23.23 5.86
CA SER A 131 -9.73 22.62 5.00
C SER A 131 -10.31 21.61 4.01
N TYR A 132 -11.43 20.95 4.35
CA TYR A 132 -12.18 20.10 3.43
C TYR A 132 -12.88 20.96 2.37
N SER A 133 -12.16 21.19 1.28
CA SER A 133 -12.45 22.19 0.24
C SER A 133 -12.24 21.60 -1.15
N GLU A 134 -12.70 22.30 -2.21
CA GLU A 134 -12.49 21.86 -3.58
C GLU A 134 -11.00 21.76 -3.95
N SER A 135 -10.17 22.70 -3.48
CA SER A 135 -8.72 22.69 -3.74
C SER A 135 -8.02 21.50 -3.09
N TYR A 136 -8.42 21.14 -1.88
CA TYR A 136 -7.93 19.95 -1.20
C TYR A 136 -8.34 18.67 -1.93
N LEU A 137 -9.60 18.56 -2.32
CA LEU A 137 -10.10 17.41 -3.06
C LEU A 137 -9.47 17.30 -4.47
N ASP A 138 -9.19 18.42 -5.14
CA ASP A 138 -8.44 18.45 -6.41
C ASP A 138 -7.04 17.83 -6.23
N HIS A 139 -6.31 18.22 -5.17
CA HIS A 139 -5.02 17.60 -4.85
C HIS A 139 -5.14 16.09 -4.61
N VAL A 140 -6.07 15.67 -3.74
CA VAL A 140 -6.30 14.25 -3.43
C VAL A 140 -6.59 13.45 -4.71
N PHE A 141 -7.43 13.98 -5.59
CA PHE A 141 -7.78 13.31 -6.85
C PHE A 141 -6.63 13.31 -7.86
N LYS A 142 -5.76 14.32 -7.88
CA LYS A 142 -4.53 14.30 -8.70
C LYS A 142 -3.57 13.21 -8.26
N VAL A 143 -3.40 13.01 -6.94
CA VAL A 143 -2.61 11.89 -6.40
C VAL A 143 -3.20 10.56 -6.87
N ILE A 144 -4.53 10.41 -6.81
CA ILE A 144 -5.22 9.20 -7.29
C ILE A 144 -5.06 8.99 -8.80
N GLU A 145 -5.20 10.03 -9.63
CA GLU A 145 -5.00 9.92 -11.09
C GLU A 145 -3.59 9.46 -11.42
N GLN A 146 -2.60 10.07 -10.78
CA GLN A 146 -1.23 9.79 -11.10
C GLN A 146 -0.80 8.39 -10.66
N PHE A 147 -1.14 8.00 -9.42
CA PHE A 147 -0.72 6.70 -8.86
C PHE A 147 -1.73 5.59 -9.15
N GLY A 148 -2.86 5.92 -9.75
CA GLY A 148 -3.97 5.01 -10.00
C GLY A 148 -3.69 3.92 -11.02
N HIS A 149 -2.67 4.12 -11.84
CA HIS A 149 -2.32 3.28 -12.99
C HIS A 149 -1.17 2.31 -12.72
N TYR A 150 -0.49 2.44 -11.58
CA TYR A 150 0.52 1.48 -11.17
C TYR A 150 -0.13 0.33 -10.40
N ASN A 151 0.17 -0.90 -10.79
CA ASN A 151 -0.33 -2.10 -10.10
C ASN A 151 0.29 -2.27 -8.72
N ASN A 152 1.52 -1.78 -8.54
CA ASN A 152 2.22 -1.80 -7.27
C ASN A 152 1.81 -0.68 -6.29
N THR A 153 0.84 0.17 -6.61
CA THR A 153 0.22 1.03 -5.60
C THR A 153 -0.78 0.20 -4.77
N LEU A 154 -0.35 -0.34 -3.63
CA LEU A 154 -1.16 -1.23 -2.79
C LEU A 154 -2.42 -0.55 -2.26
N GLY A 155 -2.33 0.70 -1.83
CA GLY A 155 -3.46 1.42 -1.25
C GLY A 155 -3.17 2.89 -0.98
N PHE A 156 -4.23 3.64 -0.69
CA PHE A 156 -4.13 5.04 -0.27
C PHE A 156 -4.56 5.22 1.18
N PHE A 157 -3.82 6.00 1.94
CA PHE A 157 -4.27 6.50 3.24
C PHE A 157 -5.00 7.83 3.06
N ALA A 158 -6.29 7.87 3.42
CA ALA A 158 -7.11 9.09 3.43
C ALA A 158 -6.68 10.09 4.52
N GLY A 159 -5.98 9.62 5.55
CA GLY A 159 -5.44 10.46 6.61
C GLY A 159 -4.54 9.68 7.55
N ASN A 160 -3.64 10.40 8.21
CA ASN A 160 -2.71 9.90 9.22
C ASN A 160 -2.92 10.66 10.53
N GLU A 161 -3.33 9.96 11.58
CA GLU A 161 -3.49 10.49 12.94
C GLU A 161 -4.28 11.81 13.01
N VAL A 162 -5.27 11.97 12.14
CA VAL A 162 -6.14 13.16 12.12
C VAL A 162 -6.97 13.20 13.40
N VAL A 163 -7.47 12.05 13.85
CA VAL A 163 -8.10 11.92 15.17
C VAL A 163 -7.07 11.33 16.13
N ASN A 164 -6.53 12.17 17.01
CA ASN A 164 -5.49 11.78 17.97
C ASN A 164 -5.67 12.38 19.37
N ASP A 165 -6.71 13.18 19.58
CA ASP A 165 -7.05 13.76 20.87
C ASP A 165 -8.56 14.04 20.96
N ARG A 166 -8.99 14.57 22.10
CA ARG A 166 -10.42 14.84 22.35
C ARG A 166 -11.00 15.85 21.36
N ARG A 167 -10.22 16.88 20.99
CA ARG A 167 -10.71 17.98 20.15
C ARG A 167 -10.88 17.50 18.72
N SER A 168 -9.91 16.78 18.19
CA SER A 168 -9.98 16.18 16.86
C SER A 168 -11.08 15.12 16.76
N ALA A 169 -11.26 14.29 17.80
CA ALA A 169 -12.34 13.31 17.89
C ALA A 169 -13.75 13.94 17.90
N GLN A 170 -13.88 15.21 18.29
CA GLN A 170 -15.14 15.97 18.27
C GLN A 170 -15.51 16.52 16.89
N HIS A 171 -14.57 16.56 15.94
CA HIS A 171 -14.76 17.29 14.68
C HIS A 171 -14.47 16.46 13.43
N SER A 172 -13.35 15.75 13.41
CA SER A 172 -12.80 15.11 12.22
C SER A 172 -13.44 13.79 11.75
N PRO A 173 -14.06 12.93 12.60
CA PRO A 173 -14.52 11.62 12.14
C PRO A 173 -15.48 11.68 10.93
N PRO A 174 -16.53 12.54 10.89
CA PRO A 174 -17.40 12.64 9.72
C PRO A 174 -16.68 13.05 8.44
N TYR A 175 -15.68 13.94 8.53
CA TYR A 175 -14.91 14.41 7.38
C TYR A 175 -13.97 13.35 6.83
N LEU A 176 -13.33 12.56 7.69
CA LEU A 176 -12.54 11.40 7.28
C LEU A 176 -13.41 10.42 6.48
N LYS A 177 -14.62 10.15 6.98
CA LYS A 177 -15.54 9.22 6.32
C LYS A 177 -16.06 9.75 4.99
N ALA A 178 -16.31 11.05 4.89
CA ALA A 178 -16.64 11.72 3.63
C ALA A 178 -15.50 11.65 2.62
N LEU A 179 -14.26 11.92 3.06
CA LEU A 179 -13.06 11.81 2.23
C LEU A 179 -12.85 10.40 1.69
N VAL A 180 -12.93 9.36 2.54
CA VAL A 180 -12.88 7.95 2.12
C VAL A 180 -13.94 7.68 1.05
N SER A 181 -15.17 8.15 1.27
CA SER A 181 -16.26 7.99 0.31
C SER A 181 -15.97 8.63 -1.03
N ASP A 182 -15.45 9.85 -1.03
CA ASP A 182 -15.18 10.61 -2.25
C ASP A 182 -13.96 10.06 -3.01
N MET A 183 -12.90 9.65 -2.31
CA MET A 183 -11.77 8.92 -2.90
C MET A 183 -12.23 7.64 -3.57
N LYS A 184 -12.99 6.79 -2.87
CA LYS A 184 -13.44 5.50 -3.42
C LYS A 184 -14.40 5.67 -4.60
N LYS A 185 -15.27 6.69 -4.59
CA LYS A 185 -16.12 7.04 -5.74
C LYS A 185 -15.30 7.53 -6.93
N TYR A 186 -14.27 8.33 -6.68
CA TYR A 186 -13.37 8.82 -7.72
C TYR A 186 -12.59 7.64 -8.36
N ILE A 187 -11.95 6.81 -7.53
CA ILE A 187 -11.23 5.60 -7.96
C ILE A 187 -12.14 4.69 -8.78
N TYR A 188 -13.36 4.41 -8.28
CA TYR A 188 -14.33 3.57 -8.99
C TYR A 188 -14.63 4.04 -10.41
N ARG A 189 -14.54 5.35 -10.66
CA ARG A 189 -14.91 5.94 -11.94
C ARG A 189 -13.75 6.19 -12.89
N HIS A 190 -12.58 6.55 -12.36
CA HIS A 190 -11.46 7.04 -13.15
C HIS A 190 -10.23 6.13 -13.12
N SER A 191 -10.09 5.26 -12.11
CA SER A 191 -8.95 4.34 -12.02
C SER A 191 -9.22 3.03 -12.77
N PRO A 192 -8.21 2.42 -13.42
CA PRO A 192 -8.34 1.11 -14.05
C PRO A 192 -8.58 -0.03 -13.05
N ARG A 193 -8.33 0.19 -11.75
CA ARG A 193 -8.53 -0.81 -10.68
C ARG A 193 -9.13 -0.19 -9.44
N ARG A 194 -9.72 -1.03 -8.58
CA ARG A 194 -10.30 -0.60 -7.30
C ARG A 194 -9.21 -0.58 -6.24
N ILE A 195 -8.44 0.50 -6.21
CA ILE A 195 -7.38 0.72 -5.24
C ILE A 195 -8.02 0.87 -3.84
N PRO A 196 -7.60 0.05 -2.86
CA PRO A 196 -8.08 0.18 -1.49
C PRO A 196 -7.80 1.56 -0.90
N VAL A 197 -8.76 2.10 -0.14
CA VAL A 197 -8.59 3.35 0.63
C VAL A 197 -8.75 3.05 2.12
N GLY A 198 -7.73 3.37 2.90
CA GLY A 198 -7.69 3.15 4.34
C GLY A 198 -7.42 4.41 5.16
N TYR A 199 -7.14 4.21 6.44
CA TYR A 199 -6.79 5.27 7.39
C TYR A 199 -5.68 4.77 8.33
N SER A 200 -4.71 5.63 8.65
CA SER A 200 -3.63 5.34 9.60
C SER A 200 -3.90 6.04 10.93
N ALA A 201 -3.99 5.28 12.01
CA ALA A 201 -4.40 5.76 13.32
C ALA A 201 -3.26 5.76 14.33
N VAL A 202 -3.27 6.74 15.24
CA VAL A 202 -2.42 6.72 16.44
C VAL A 202 -2.90 5.61 17.38
N ASP A 203 -1.98 5.06 18.16
CA ASP A 203 -2.27 4.02 19.14
C ASP A 203 -2.81 4.54 20.49
N ASP A 204 -3.80 5.44 20.46
CA ASP A 204 -4.49 5.92 21.67
C ASP A 204 -5.67 5.01 22.02
N LEU A 205 -5.64 4.39 23.21
CA LEU A 205 -6.69 3.47 23.70
C LEU A 205 -8.10 4.07 23.69
N LYS A 206 -8.26 5.39 23.81
CA LYS A 206 -9.57 6.05 23.82
C LYS A 206 -10.19 6.13 22.43
N TYR A 207 -9.38 6.24 21.38
CA TYR A 207 -9.85 6.55 20.04
C TYR A 207 -9.59 5.43 19.03
N ARG A 208 -8.51 4.65 19.16
CA ARG A 208 -8.06 3.69 18.15
C ARG A 208 -9.15 2.67 17.77
N VAL A 209 -9.81 2.07 18.76
CA VAL A 209 -10.87 1.07 18.54
C VAL A 209 -12.19 1.73 18.15
N PRO A 210 -12.72 2.75 18.86
CA PRO A 210 -13.96 3.39 18.41
C PRO A 210 -13.88 3.96 17.00
N LEU A 211 -12.73 4.54 16.63
CA LEU A 211 -12.51 5.10 15.29
C LEU A 211 -12.43 4.00 14.23
N SER A 212 -11.74 2.89 14.49
CA SER A 212 -11.69 1.78 13.54
C SER A 212 -13.08 1.24 13.27
N ARG A 213 -13.92 1.06 14.31
CA ARG A 213 -15.32 0.60 14.17
C ARG A 213 -16.19 1.60 13.43
N TYR A 214 -15.99 2.88 13.68
CA TYR A 214 -16.72 3.92 12.95
C TYR A 214 -16.32 3.96 11.48
N LEU A 215 -15.04 3.81 11.15
CA LEU A 215 -14.58 3.83 9.75
C LEU A 215 -14.85 2.52 9.00
N GLU A 216 -14.92 1.37 9.68
CA GLU A 216 -15.30 0.07 9.08
C GLU A 216 -16.78 0.01 8.69
N CYS A 217 -17.64 0.70 9.42
CA CYS A 217 -19.07 0.55 9.23
C CYS A 217 -19.53 1.23 7.94
N TYR A 218 -20.51 0.64 7.25
CA TYR A 218 -21.14 1.26 6.09
C TYR A 218 -22.49 1.89 6.44
N ASP A 219 -22.83 2.95 5.70
CA ASP A 219 -24.20 3.48 5.64
C ASP A 219 -24.93 2.82 4.47
N ALA A 220 -26.16 2.36 4.69
CA ALA A 220 -26.99 1.76 3.65
C ALA A 220 -27.24 2.74 2.47
N ASN A 221 -27.21 4.05 2.73
CA ASN A 221 -27.40 5.08 1.72
C ASN A 221 -26.10 5.47 0.98
N ASN A 222 -24.94 4.96 1.40
CA ASN A 222 -23.65 5.24 0.78
C ASN A 222 -22.69 4.04 0.86
N SER A 223 -22.61 3.26 -0.22
CA SER A 223 -21.81 2.04 -0.27
C SER A 223 -20.29 2.24 -0.29
N PHE A 224 -19.80 3.49 -0.32
CA PHE A 224 -18.38 3.81 -0.43
C PHE A 224 -17.78 4.38 0.85
N ASN A 225 -18.57 4.54 1.92
CA ASN A 225 -18.13 5.29 3.10
C ASN A 225 -17.41 4.45 4.17
N ASP A 226 -17.25 3.15 3.96
CA ASP A 226 -16.37 2.31 4.79
C ASP A 226 -14.94 2.32 4.27
N VAL A 227 -13.95 2.21 5.15
CA VAL A 227 -12.56 1.97 4.74
C VAL A 227 -12.38 0.55 4.19
N ASP A 228 -11.39 0.40 3.33
CA ASP A 228 -10.97 -0.90 2.80
C ASP A 228 -9.90 -1.57 3.66
N PHE A 229 -9.12 -0.80 4.45
CA PHE A 229 -8.13 -1.28 5.41
C PHE A 229 -7.88 -0.24 6.53
N TYR A 230 -7.17 -0.66 7.58
CA TYR A 230 -6.84 0.20 8.73
C TYR A 230 -5.39 0.00 9.18
N GLY A 231 -4.65 1.11 9.33
CA GLY A 231 -3.30 1.12 9.88
C GLY A 231 -3.30 1.56 11.34
N VAL A 232 -2.44 0.95 12.16
CA VAL A 232 -2.16 1.39 13.53
C VAL A 232 -0.68 1.73 13.66
N ASN A 233 -0.36 2.95 14.07
CA ASN A 233 0.99 3.39 14.41
C ASN A 233 1.33 2.90 15.83
N SER A 234 1.89 1.69 15.94
CA SER A 234 2.09 1.00 17.22
C SER A 234 3.56 0.94 17.64
N TYR A 235 3.89 1.68 18.69
CA TYR A 235 5.23 1.72 19.29
C TYR A 235 5.29 1.00 20.65
N GLN A 236 4.33 0.12 20.95
CA GLN A 236 4.23 -0.49 22.28
C GLN A 236 5.40 -1.43 22.64
N TRP A 237 6.07 -2.00 21.63
CA TRP A 237 7.21 -2.89 21.83
C TRP A 237 8.52 -2.11 21.86
N CYS A 238 9.05 -1.85 23.06
CA CYS A 238 10.34 -1.17 23.26
C CYS A 238 11.36 -2.10 23.92
N GLY A 239 12.48 -2.36 23.25
CA GLY A 239 13.54 -3.24 23.76
C GLY A 239 13.13 -4.71 23.77
N ARG A 240 13.53 -5.45 24.81
CA ARG A 240 13.19 -6.87 24.95
C ARG A 240 11.84 -7.01 25.63
N GLN A 241 10.87 -7.57 24.92
CA GLN A 241 9.50 -7.79 25.41
C GLN A 241 9.02 -9.21 25.04
N THR A 242 7.87 -9.59 25.58
CA THR A 242 7.06 -10.69 25.08
C THR A 242 5.80 -10.16 24.41
N PHE A 243 5.00 -11.06 23.82
CA PHE A 243 3.72 -10.72 23.22
C PHE A 243 2.76 -10.04 24.23
N GLU A 244 2.80 -10.46 25.49
CA GLU A 244 1.98 -9.94 26.57
C GLU A 244 2.58 -8.66 27.18
N THR A 245 3.89 -8.61 27.43
CA THR A 245 4.48 -7.42 28.08
C THR A 245 4.55 -6.21 27.15
N SER A 246 4.54 -6.44 25.84
CA SER A 246 4.40 -5.38 24.83
C SER A 246 2.96 -4.89 24.66
N GLY A 247 1.94 -5.64 25.11
CA GLY A 247 0.53 -5.33 24.86
C GLY A 247 0.01 -5.75 23.48
N TYR A 248 0.78 -6.51 22.70
CA TYR A 248 0.35 -7.00 21.39
C TYR A 248 -0.79 -8.03 21.49
N ASP A 249 -0.86 -8.78 22.59
CA ASP A 249 -2.01 -9.62 22.93
C ASP A 249 -3.32 -8.82 23.01
N GLN A 250 -3.26 -7.65 23.63
CA GLN A 250 -4.41 -6.74 23.74
C GLN A 250 -4.75 -6.09 22.39
N LEU A 251 -3.76 -5.83 21.54
CA LEU A 251 -3.99 -5.37 20.17
C LEU A 251 -4.70 -6.44 19.33
N VAL A 252 -4.27 -7.70 19.41
CA VAL A 252 -4.95 -8.82 18.75
C VAL A 252 -6.39 -8.93 19.21
N GLU A 253 -6.64 -8.92 20.52
CA GLU A 253 -8.01 -9.01 21.04
C GLU A 253 -8.88 -7.83 20.57
N ALA A 254 -8.35 -6.61 20.55
CA ALA A 254 -9.08 -5.42 20.11
C ALA A 254 -9.55 -5.45 18.64
N TYR A 255 -8.80 -6.13 17.77
CA TYR A 255 -9.08 -6.22 16.33
C TYR A 255 -9.53 -7.61 15.86
N ARG A 256 -9.70 -8.56 16.79
CA ARG A 256 -10.10 -9.94 16.51
C ARG A 256 -11.36 -10.04 15.64
N ASN A 257 -12.39 -9.24 15.95
CA ASN A 257 -13.65 -9.16 15.20
C ASN A 257 -13.68 -8.02 14.15
N TYR A 258 -12.55 -7.38 13.82
CA TYR A 258 -12.48 -6.37 12.76
C TYR A 258 -12.59 -7.03 11.38
N THR A 259 -13.41 -6.46 10.49
CA THR A 259 -13.79 -7.09 9.21
C THR A 259 -12.91 -6.69 8.02
N LYS A 260 -11.97 -5.75 8.21
CA LYS A 260 -11.04 -5.27 7.17
C LYS A 260 -9.60 -5.67 7.51
N PRO A 261 -8.67 -5.69 6.54
CA PRO A 261 -7.25 -5.79 6.84
C PRO A 261 -6.82 -4.71 7.81
N VAL A 262 -6.10 -5.14 8.85
CA VAL A 262 -5.44 -4.26 9.81
C VAL A 262 -3.96 -4.60 9.82
N PHE A 263 -3.08 -3.61 9.93
CA PHE A 263 -1.63 -3.81 9.99
C PHE A 263 -0.98 -2.70 10.80
N PHE A 264 0.29 -2.86 11.16
CA PHE A 264 1.05 -1.76 11.75
C PHE A 264 1.53 -0.83 10.65
N SER A 265 0.90 0.34 10.55
CA SER A 265 1.29 1.36 9.59
C SER A 265 2.60 2.04 9.96
N GLU A 266 3.00 1.93 11.23
CA GLU A 266 4.32 2.26 11.77
C GLU A 266 4.59 1.32 12.97
N PHE A 267 5.84 0.85 13.12
CA PHE A 267 6.36 0.22 14.35
C PHE A 267 7.87 0.48 14.50
N GLY A 268 8.44 0.10 15.65
CA GLY A 268 9.90 0.14 15.87
C GLY A 268 10.33 1.20 16.87
N CYS A 269 9.79 1.11 18.09
CA CYS A 269 10.09 2.01 19.22
C CYS A 269 11.60 2.22 19.42
N ASN A 270 12.03 3.47 19.57
CA ASN A 270 13.44 3.82 19.77
C ASN A 270 13.78 4.29 21.20
N GLU A 271 12.90 4.07 22.19
CA GLU A 271 13.18 4.37 23.60
C GLU A 271 14.32 3.51 24.18
N VAL A 272 14.54 2.31 23.62
CA VAL A 272 15.66 1.42 23.97
C VAL A 272 16.51 1.19 22.73
N VAL A 273 17.75 1.67 22.76
CA VAL A 273 18.71 1.57 21.65
C VAL A 273 19.92 0.68 22.01
N PRO A 274 20.54 -0.01 21.03
CA PRO A 274 20.10 -0.16 19.64
C PRO A 274 18.81 -0.98 19.53
N ARG A 275 17.96 -0.66 18.54
CA ARG A 275 16.68 -1.35 18.35
C ARG A 275 16.94 -2.80 17.98
N GLN A 276 16.28 -3.73 18.67
CA GLN A 276 16.46 -5.17 18.46
C GLN A 276 15.48 -5.75 17.43
N PHE A 277 14.39 -5.06 17.15
CA PHE A 277 13.32 -5.48 16.23
C PHE A 277 12.76 -6.89 16.54
N GLU A 278 12.73 -7.30 17.81
CA GLU A 278 12.18 -8.59 18.24
C GLU A 278 10.67 -8.70 17.91
N GLU A 279 9.96 -7.57 17.84
CA GLU A 279 8.57 -7.45 17.41
C GLU A 279 8.32 -7.96 15.99
N VAL A 280 9.34 -8.03 15.13
CA VAL A 280 9.22 -8.60 13.78
C VAL A 280 8.84 -10.07 13.85
N GLU A 281 9.42 -10.86 14.76
CA GLU A 281 9.06 -12.27 14.92
C GLU A 281 7.61 -12.41 15.44
N ALA A 282 7.18 -11.53 16.34
CA ALA A 282 5.80 -11.48 16.82
C ALA A 282 4.81 -11.10 15.71
N LEU A 283 5.17 -10.14 14.84
CA LEU A 283 4.30 -9.64 13.77
C LEU A 283 3.89 -10.72 12.76
N PHE A 284 4.74 -11.72 12.55
CA PHE A 284 4.51 -12.86 11.66
C PHE A 284 4.27 -14.17 12.43
N SER A 285 3.93 -14.12 13.71
CA SER A 285 3.51 -15.29 14.49
C SER A 285 2.04 -15.65 14.20
N LYS A 286 1.64 -16.88 14.55
CA LYS A 286 0.28 -17.42 14.32
C LYS A 286 -0.81 -16.58 14.98
N GLU A 287 -0.53 -16.12 16.19
CA GLU A 287 -1.41 -15.27 16.98
C GLU A 287 -1.66 -13.93 16.28
N MET A 288 -0.64 -13.40 15.61
CA MET A 288 -0.70 -12.07 15.00
C MET A 288 -1.24 -12.12 13.57
N PHE A 289 -0.75 -13.04 12.72
CA PHE A 289 -1.11 -13.04 11.30
C PHE A 289 -2.56 -13.44 11.01
N ALA A 290 -3.23 -14.09 11.97
CA ALA A 290 -4.66 -14.37 11.89
C ALA A 290 -5.53 -13.09 12.00
N VAL A 291 -4.97 -12.00 12.54
CA VAL A 291 -5.66 -10.72 12.73
C VAL A 291 -5.01 -9.60 11.92
N PHE A 292 -3.69 -9.45 12.00
CA PHE A 292 -2.91 -8.39 11.37
C PHE A 292 -2.22 -8.87 10.09
N SER A 293 -2.12 -7.99 9.10
CA SER A 293 -1.52 -8.24 7.78
C SER A 293 -0.07 -7.73 7.70
N GLY A 294 0.70 -7.86 8.78
CA GLY A 294 2.09 -7.40 8.86
C GLY A 294 2.24 -5.94 9.28
N GLY A 295 3.27 -5.24 8.78
CA GLY A 295 3.52 -3.85 9.10
C GLY A 295 4.79 -3.22 8.50
N LEU A 296 4.97 -1.93 8.76
CA LEU A 296 6.07 -1.10 8.28
C LEU A 296 6.86 -0.52 9.44
N VAL A 297 8.19 -0.68 9.39
CA VAL A 297 9.08 -0.07 10.39
C VAL A 297 9.30 1.42 10.09
N TYR A 298 9.22 2.25 11.13
CA TYR A 298 9.53 3.67 11.07
C TYR A 298 10.99 3.90 11.49
N GLU A 299 11.88 4.47 10.67
CA GLU A 299 11.75 4.79 9.24
C GLU A 299 13.09 4.60 8.50
N PHE A 300 13.08 4.62 7.17
CA PHE A 300 14.29 4.43 6.37
C PHE A 300 15.34 5.52 6.61
N ASN A 301 14.94 6.80 6.55
CA ASN A 301 15.86 7.94 6.59
C ASN A 301 16.18 8.36 8.03
N GLN A 302 17.46 8.61 8.31
CA GLN A 302 17.87 9.21 9.57
C GLN A 302 17.54 10.70 9.61
N GLU A 303 16.65 11.05 10.53
CA GLU A 303 16.25 12.43 10.80
C GLU A 303 16.54 12.79 12.27
N THR A 304 16.15 13.99 12.72
CA THR A 304 16.41 14.46 14.08
C THR A 304 15.68 13.65 15.17
N ASN A 305 14.70 12.83 14.79
CA ASN A 305 13.93 11.95 15.67
C ASN A 305 14.65 10.64 16.04
N ASN A 306 15.80 10.33 15.40
CA ASN A 306 16.60 9.13 15.64
C ASN A 306 15.88 7.80 15.36
N TYR A 307 15.06 7.74 14.30
CA TYR A 307 14.40 6.51 13.84
C TYR A 307 15.05 5.87 12.61
N GLY A 308 16.05 6.51 12.01
CA GLY A 308 16.59 6.11 10.72
C GLY A 308 17.30 4.76 10.71
N LEU A 309 17.24 4.11 9.55
CA LEU A 309 18.07 2.95 9.21
C LEU A 309 19.28 3.36 8.35
N VAL A 310 19.16 4.46 7.62
CA VAL A 310 20.16 4.94 6.66
C VAL A 310 20.32 6.46 6.79
N ASP A 311 21.55 6.91 6.95
CA ASP A 311 21.92 8.32 6.86
C ASP A 311 22.41 8.66 5.44
N THR A 312 22.05 9.82 4.91
CA THR A 312 22.46 10.26 3.57
C THR A 312 23.32 11.51 3.66
N ASP A 313 24.54 11.45 3.13
CA ASP A 313 25.43 12.61 3.12
C ASP A 313 25.03 13.68 2.08
N ALA A 314 25.68 14.84 2.15
CA ALA A 314 25.42 15.95 1.24
C ALA A 314 25.70 15.65 -0.24
N SER A 315 26.48 14.60 -0.54
CA SER A 315 26.73 14.13 -1.91
C SER A 315 25.71 13.08 -2.37
N GLY A 316 24.76 12.71 -1.51
CA GLY A 316 23.77 11.68 -1.77
C GLY A 316 24.28 10.25 -1.54
N ASN A 317 25.44 10.03 -0.92
CA ASN A 317 25.84 8.67 -0.57
C ASN A 317 25.08 8.21 0.68
N ALA A 318 24.74 6.92 0.71
CA ALA A 318 24.04 6.30 1.83
C ALA A 318 25.05 5.67 2.81
N HIS A 319 24.78 5.80 4.10
CA HIS A 319 25.55 5.25 5.21
C HIS A 319 24.58 4.41 6.06
N LEU A 320 24.76 3.09 6.05
CA LEU A 320 23.93 2.20 6.85
C LEU A 320 24.18 2.40 8.33
N LEU A 321 23.11 2.47 9.12
CA LEU A 321 23.16 2.53 10.57
C LEU A 321 23.05 1.13 11.19
N PRO A 322 23.45 0.94 12.46
CA PRO A 322 23.38 -0.37 13.12
C PRO A 322 21.99 -1.02 13.05
N ASP A 323 20.93 -0.22 13.17
CA ASP A 323 19.55 -0.69 13.12
C ASP A 323 19.19 -1.35 11.78
N PHE A 324 19.75 -0.90 10.65
CA PHE A 324 19.53 -1.54 9.34
C PHE A 324 19.98 -3.01 9.36
N HIS A 325 21.16 -3.29 9.95
CA HIS A 325 21.69 -4.64 10.03
C HIS A 325 20.85 -5.53 10.96
N THR A 326 20.39 -4.98 12.09
CA THR A 326 19.52 -5.71 13.01
C THR A 326 18.18 -6.03 12.35
N LEU A 327 17.53 -5.04 11.72
CA LEU A 327 16.28 -5.24 11.00
C LEU A 327 16.43 -6.27 9.89
N LYS A 328 17.44 -6.14 9.02
CA LYS A 328 17.73 -7.11 7.94
C LYS A 328 17.84 -8.53 8.49
N LYS A 329 18.52 -8.71 9.62
CA LYS A 329 18.65 -10.01 10.28
C LYS A 329 17.28 -10.54 10.74
N MET A 330 16.45 -9.71 11.35
CA MET A 330 15.12 -10.12 11.83
C MET A 330 14.17 -10.45 10.67
N TYR A 331 14.13 -9.62 9.63
CA TYR A 331 13.37 -9.92 8.41
C TYR A 331 13.85 -11.17 7.68
N GLY A 332 15.13 -11.53 7.79
CA GLY A 332 15.68 -12.78 7.23
C GLY A 332 15.29 -14.04 8.00
N LYS A 333 14.79 -13.92 9.24
CA LYS A 333 14.35 -15.09 10.05
C LYS A 333 12.90 -15.47 9.81
N VAL A 334 12.05 -14.49 9.48
CA VAL A 334 10.60 -14.68 9.36
C VAL A 334 10.25 -15.21 7.97
N LYS A 335 9.30 -16.13 7.92
CA LYS A 335 8.65 -16.59 6.69
C LYS A 335 7.27 -15.97 6.63
N LEU A 336 6.87 -15.52 5.45
CA LEU A 336 5.50 -15.03 5.26
C LEU A 336 4.53 -16.21 5.35
N PRO A 337 3.41 -16.08 6.07
CA PRO A 337 2.42 -17.15 6.20
C PRO A 337 1.80 -17.53 4.86
N THR A 338 1.60 -18.83 4.66
CA THR A 338 0.91 -19.38 3.48
C THR A 338 -0.61 -19.28 3.59
N ALA A 339 -1.34 -19.39 2.48
CA ALA A 339 -2.81 -19.46 2.51
C ALA A 339 -3.35 -20.56 3.45
N GLU A 340 -2.72 -21.74 3.44
CA GLU A 340 -3.12 -22.87 4.31
C GLU A 340 -2.93 -22.54 5.79
N GLU A 341 -1.79 -21.96 6.18
CA GLU A 341 -1.55 -21.57 7.57
C GLU A 341 -2.53 -20.50 8.04
N VAL A 342 -2.80 -19.49 7.21
CA VAL A 342 -3.79 -18.44 7.52
C VAL A 342 -5.18 -19.04 7.69
N GLU A 343 -5.62 -19.89 6.75
CA GLU A 343 -6.93 -20.53 6.83
C GLU A 343 -7.06 -21.39 8.10
N GLN A 344 -6.04 -22.17 8.43
CA GLN A 344 -6.03 -22.99 9.65
C GLN A 344 -6.14 -22.15 10.92
N GLU A 345 -5.40 -21.06 11.06
CA GLU A 345 -5.47 -20.22 12.26
C GLU A 345 -6.78 -19.42 12.33
N VAL A 346 -7.30 -18.93 11.20
CA VAL A 346 -8.61 -18.26 11.13
C VAL A 346 -9.74 -19.21 11.55
N GLN A 347 -9.72 -20.47 11.11
CA GLN A 347 -10.77 -21.45 11.42
C GLN A 347 -10.78 -21.90 12.90
N LYS A 348 -9.64 -21.85 13.59
CA LYS A 348 -9.58 -22.14 15.04
C LYS A 348 -10.33 -21.09 15.87
N ASP A 349 -10.56 -19.92 15.30
CA ASP A 349 -11.15 -18.78 15.97
C ASP A 349 -12.45 -18.34 15.30
N ARG A 350 -13.58 -18.75 15.91
CA ARG A 350 -14.91 -18.44 15.38
C ARG A 350 -15.15 -16.93 15.19
N THR A 351 -14.57 -16.09 16.06
CA THR A 351 -14.74 -14.64 15.98
C THR A 351 -14.02 -14.07 14.76
N ILE A 352 -12.78 -14.52 14.52
CA ILE A 352 -11.99 -14.12 13.35
C ILE A 352 -12.66 -14.64 12.07
N ALA A 353 -13.05 -15.92 12.03
CA ALA A 353 -13.71 -16.53 10.88
C ALA A 353 -15.02 -15.81 10.51
N GLN A 354 -15.82 -15.43 11.49
CA GLN A 354 -17.06 -14.68 11.25
C GLN A 354 -16.77 -13.26 10.73
N ALA A 355 -15.74 -12.59 11.26
CA ALA A 355 -15.36 -11.25 10.81
C ALA A 355 -14.95 -11.22 9.34
N ALA A 356 -14.25 -12.25 8.86
CA ALA A 356 -13.79 -12.33 7.46
C ALA A 356 -14.92 -12.31 6.41
N THR A 357 -16.16 -12.63 6.80
CA THR A 357 -17.33 -12.68 5.90
C THR A 357 -18.41 -11.65 6.23
N SER A 358 -18.19 -10.83 7.27
CA SER A 358 -19.19 -9.90 7.79
C SER A 358 -19.06 -8.51 7.18
N LYS A 359 -20.20 -7.79 7.13
CA LYS A 359 -20.23 -6.35 6.84
C LYS A 359 -20.98 -5.62 7.95
N VAL A 360 -20.37 -4.60 8.54
CA VAL A 360 -20.89 -3.94 9.74
C VAL A 360 -21.69 -2.68 9.37
N LYS A 361 -22.96 -2.59 9.78
CA LYS A 361 -23.75 -1.35 9.64
C LYS A 361 -23.34 -0.34 10.70
N CYS A 362 -23.42 0.95 10.37
CA CYS A 362 -23.11 1.99 11.35
C CYS A 362 -24.09 2.03 12.53
N ALA A 363 -23.52 2.16 13.72
CA ALA A 363 -24.26 2.42 14.95
C ALA A 363 -24.61 3.91 15.05
N SER A 364 -25.56 4.25 15.92
CA SER A 364 -25.95 5.63 16.18
C SER A 364 -24.92 6.41 17.00
N LYS A 365 -24.00 5.71 17.70
CA LYS A 365 -22.99 6.29 18.59
C LYS A 365 -21.76 5.39 18.65
N TYR A 366 -20.61 6.00 18.92
CA TYR A 366 -19.32 5.36 19.15
C TYR A 366 -18.66 6.05 20.35
N ASP A 367 -17.97 5.27 21.18
CA ASP A 367 -17.33 5.82 22.37
C ASP A 367 -16.29 6.88 22.00
N ASN A 368 -16.26 7.99 22.74
CA ASN A 368 -15.30 9.08 22.58
C ASN A 368 -15.29 9.80 21.21
N LEU A 369 -16.23 9.52 20.30
CA LEU A 369 -16.31 10.16 18.98
C LEU A 369 -17.59 10.98 18.82
N GLU A 370 -17.45 12.16 18.22
CA GLU A 370 -18.59 12.90 17.68
C GLU A 370 -18.75 12.60 16.19
N ILE A 371 -19.91 12.08 15.81
CA ILE A 371 -20.20 11.60 14.45
C ILE A 371 -21.37 12.35 13.79
N SER A 372 -22.02 13.28 14.50
CA SER A 372 -23.20 14.00 14.02
C SER A 372 -22.90 15.28 13.23
N ASN A 373 -21.64 15.71 13.16
CA ASN A 373 -21.27 16.91 12.41
C ASN A 373 -21.62 16.74 10.93
N ILE A 374 -22.24 17.77 10.36
CA ILE A 374 -22.64 17.79 8.95
C ILE A 374 -21.42 18.15 8.10
N VAL A 375 -21.09 17.29 7.14
CA VAL A 375 -20.12 17.57 6.08
C VAL A 375 -20.87 18.10 4.86
N LEU A 376 -20.34 19.14 4.21
CA LEU A 376 -20.95 19.73 3.02
C LEU A 376 -21.21 18.65 1.95
N PRO A 377 -22.47 18.37 1.60
CA PRO A 377 -22.77 17.33 0.63
C PRO A 377 -22.37 17.79 -0.77
N LYS A 378 -21.96 16.84 -1.61
CA LYS A 378 -21.72 17.03 -3.05
C LYS A 378 -20.54 17.91 -3.45
N LEU A 379 -19.67 18.30 -2.50
CA LEU A 379 -18.47 19.11 -2.80
C LEU A 379 -17.60 18.47 -3.90
N ALA A 380 -17.34 17.15 -3.81
CA ALA A 380 -16.56 16.42 -4.79
C ALA A 380 -17.32 16.04 -6.08
N ASN A 381 -18.64 16.24 -6.16
CA ASN A 381 -19.46 15.62 -7.21
C ASN A 381 -19.04 16.00 -8.62
N ASN A 382 -18.61 17.25 -8.84
CA ASN A 382 -18.19 17.70 -10.17
C ASN A 382 -16.82 17.15 -10.57
N MET A 383 -15.89 17.00 -9.63
CA MET A 383 -14.58 16.39 -9.88
C MET A 383 -14.71 14.88 -10.08
N ILE A 384 -15.46 14.18 -9.24
CA ILE A 384 -15.84 12.77 -9.47
C ILE A 384 -16.59 12.66 -10.82
N LYS A 385 -17.43 13.65 -11.13
CA LYS A 385 -18.03 14.03 -12.42
C LYS A 385 -17.13 13.81 -13.64
N ASN A 386 -16.09 14.61 -13.69
CA ASN A 386 -15.41 14.91 -14.95
C ASN A 386 -13.94 14.51 -14.92
N GLY A 387 -13.46 14.04 -13.77
CA GLY A 387 -12.03 13.91 -13.48
C GLY A 387 -11.43 15.26 -13.08
N VAL A 388 -10.19 15.21 -12.61
CA VAL A 388 -9.33 16.38 -12.41
C VAL A 388 -8.24 16.40 -13.48
N LYS A 389 -7.62 17.56 -13.70
CA LYS A 389 -6.52 17.68 -14.64
C LYS A 389 -5.23 17.18 -13.98
N ALA A 390 -4.81 15.98 -14.32
CA ALA A 390 -3.57 15.34 -13.89
C ALA A 390 -2.94 14.55 -15.04
N ASN A 391 -1.67 14.18 -14.90
CA ASN A 391 -1.06 13.17 -15.76
C ASN A 391 -1.22 11.80 -15.10
N ASN A 392 -1.64 10.82 -15.88
CA ASN A 392 -1.74 9.43 -15.42
C ASN A 392 -0.34 8.83 -15.44
N GLY A 393 0.03 8.15 -14.36
CA GLY A 393 1.28 7.40 -14.29
C GLY A 393 1.29 6.24 -15.29
N LYS A 394 2.48 5.84 -15.73
CA LYS A 394 2.65 4.69 -16.62
C LYS A 394 3.98 4.00 -16.37
N TYR A 395 4.00 2.69 -16.62
CA TYR A 395 5.26 1.97 -16.69
C TYR A 395 6.05 2.40 -17.94
N VAL A 396 7.38 2.41 -17.82
CA VAL A 396 8.31 2.82 -18.87
C VAL A 396 9.45 1.82 -18.99
N ASP A 397 10.02 1.65 -20.18
CA ASP A 397 11.19 0.80 -20.36
C ASP A 397 12.36 1.33 -19.51
N LEU A 398 12.89 0.49 -18.63
CA LEU A 398 14.03 0.84 -17.78
C LEU A 398 15.35 0.58 -18.51
N GLU A 399 16.19 1.60 -18.59
CA GLU A 399 17.56 1.47 -19.08
C GLU A 399 18.46 0.81 -18.00
N ASP A 400 19.47 0.05 -18.42
CA ASP A 400 20.34 -0.71 -17.49
C ASP A 400 21.13 0.21 -16.52
N ASP A 401 21.40 1.45 -16.92
CA ASP A 401 22.04 2.46 -16.10
C ASP A 401 21.09 3.06 -15.05
N GLN A 402 19.79 3.19 -15.37
CA GLN A 402 18.77 3.62 -14.41
C GLN A 402 18.61 2.63 -13.27
N LEU A 403 18.87 1.34 -13.50
CA LEU A 403 18.83 0.31 -12.46
C LEU A 403 20.05 0.31 -11.54
N LYS A 404 21.07 1.14 -11.82
CA LYS A 404 22.31 1.22 -11.03
C LYS A 404 22.34 2.49 -10.22
N SER A 405 22.75 2.37 -8.95
CA SER A 405 23.04 3.55 -8.14
C SER A 405 24.31 4.24 -8.65
N THR A 406 24.21 5.55 -8.89
CA THR A 406 25.39 6.42 -9.10
C THR A 406 26.02 6.86 -7.78
N PHE A 407 25.34 6.63 -6.66
CA PHE A 407 25.79 6.97 -5.31
C PHE A 407 26.50 5.79 -4.66
N LYS A 408 27.44 6.10 -3.77
CA LYS A 408 28.09 5.09 -2.94
C LYS A 408 27.19 4.70 -1.78
N ILE A 409 27.34 3.46 -1.34
CA ILE A 409 26.65 2.91 -0.19
C ILE A 409 27.71 2.37 0.75
N TYR A 410 27.71 2.82 2.00
CA TYR A 410 28.67 2.46 3.02
C TYR A 410 28.01 1.63 4.13
N ASP A 411 28.68 0.58 4.60
CA ASP A 411 28.26 -0.13 5.81
C ASP A 411 28.61 0.65 7.09
N VAL A 412 28.24 0.10 8.25
CA VAL A 412 28.54 0.69 9.57
C VAL A 412 30.04 0.88 9.85
N ASN A 413 30.91 0.17 9.14
CA ASN A 413 32.37 0.28 9.25
C ASN A 413 32.96 1.23 8.18
N LYS A 414 32.10 2.00 7.49
CA LYS A 414 32.46 2.92 6.40
C LYS A 414 33.09 2.23 5.18
N LYS A 415 32.86 0.92 5.03
CA LYS A 415 33.28 0.18 3.84
C LYS A 415 32.23 0.33 2.75
N GLU A 416 32.68 0.68 1.54
CA GLU A 416 31.80 0.71 0.37
C GLU A 416 31.30 -0.70 0.05
N ILE A 417 29.98 -0.85 -0.04
CA ILE A 417 29.25 -2.08 -0.36
C ILE A 417 28.38 -1.86 -1.59
N LEU A 418 27.84 -2.96 -2.14
CA LEU A 418 26.93 -2.94 -3.29
C LEU A 418 27.51 -2.25 -4.54
N LYS A 419 28.84 -2.14 -4.61
CA LYS A 419 29.53 -1.56 -5.76
C LYS A 419 29.17 -2.34 -7.03
N ASN A 420 28.77 -1.62 -8.06
CA ASN A 420 28.31 -2.18 -9.36
C ASN A 420 27.07 -3.08 -9.26
N ARG A 421 26.35 -3.11 -8.13
CA ARG A 421 25.05 -3.78 -8.07
C ARG A 421 23.99 -2.92 -8.77
N ARG A 422 22.99 -3.61 -9.31
CA ARG A 422 21.80 -3.03 -9.91
C ARG A 422 20.58 -3.60 -9.21
N VAL A 423 19.48 -2.85 -9.25
CA VAL A 423 18.17 -3.34 -8.79
C VAL A 423 17.87 -4.64 -9.53
N GLU A 424 17.57 -5.68 -8.76
CA GLU A 424 17.23 -7.00 -9.28
C GLU A 424 15.79 -6.99 -9.74
N VAL A 425 15.54 -7.46 -10.97
CA VAL A 425 14.19 -7.59 -11.51
C VAL A 425 13.62 -8.92 -11.02
N VAL A 426 12.55 -8.86 -10.23
CA VAL A 426 11.86 -10.02 -9.70
C VAL A 426 10.86 -10.50 -10.76
N GLU A 427 11.15 -11.63 -11.38
CA GLU A 427 10.19 -12.31 -12.25
C GLU A 427 9.08 -12.92 -11.40
N THR A 428 7.90 -12.31 -11.39
CA THR A 428 6.71 -12.89 -10.74
C THR A 428 5.82 -13.66 -11.72
N PHE A 429 6.15 -13.67 -13.02
CA PHE A 429 5.31 -14.27 -14.06
C PHE A 429 5.60 -15.77 -14.22
N GLY A 430 4.70 -16.61 -13.73
CA GLY A 430 4.74 -18.06 -13.85
C GLY A 430 3.66 -18.65 -14.76
N GLU A 431 3.74 -19.96 -15.01
CA GLU A 431 2.75 -20.72 -15.78
C GLU A 431 1.34 -20.67 -15.15
N SER A 432 1.27 -20.52 -13.82
CA SER A 432 0.03 -20.29 -13.07
C SER A 432 -0.67 -19.00 -13.49
N ASP A 433 0.06 -17.93 -13.81
CA ASP A 433 -0.52 -16.61 -14.10
C ASP A 433 -1.20 -16.60 -15.47
N LEU A 434 -0.61 -17.27 -16.47
CA LEU A 434 -1.26 -17.50 -17.76
C LEU A 434 -2.59 -18.24 -17.60
N SER A 435 -2.62 -19.26 -16.73
CA SER A 435 -3.85 -20.02 -16.46
C SER A 435 -4.93 -19.16 -15.77
N ASN A 436 -4.51 -18.27 -14.86
CA ASN A 436 -5.38 -17.34 -14.13
C ASN A 436 -5.93 -16.23 -15.03
N ILE A 437 -5.11 -15.62 -15.89
CA ILE A 437 -5.52 -14.65 -16.91
C ILE A 437 -6.58 -15.27 -17.82
N ALA A 438 -6.34 -16.50 -18.30
CA ALA A 438 -7.30 -17.21 -19.15
C ALA A 438 -8.63 -17.48 -18.42
N ARG A 439 -8.59 -17.82 -17.12
CA ARG A 439 -9.79 -18.04 -16.28
C ARG A 439 -10.57 -16.74 -16.07
N MET A 440 -9.90 -15.64 -15.73
CA MET A 440 -10.52 -14.31 -15.56
C MET A 440 -11.21 -13.85 -16.85
N HIS A 441 -10.57 -14.04 -18.00
CA HIS A 441 -11.14 -13.68 -19.29
C HIS A 441 -12.38 -14.55 -19.65
N ARG A 442 -12.34 -15.87 -19.39
CA ARG A 442 -13.51 -16.75 -19.59
C ARG A 442 -14.70 -16.35 -18.74
N SER A 443 -14.47 -15.91 -17.50
CA SER A 443 -15.52 -15.37 -16.63
C SER A 443 -16.13 -14.08 -17.21
N ARG A 444 -15.27 -13.14 -17.64
CA ARG A 444 -15.68 -11.83 -18.17
C ARG A 444 -16.44 -11.91 -19.50
N TYR A 445 -16.18 -12.91 -20.35
CA TYR A 445 -16.86 -13.09 -21.64
C TYR A 445 -18.00 -14.11 -21.64
N ARG A 446 -18.16 -14.94 -20.60
CA ARG A 446 -19.34 -15.83 -20.46
C ARG A 446 -20.65 -15.05 -20.33
N SER A 447 -20.61 -13.80 -19.87
CA SER A 447 -21.79 -12.93 -19.81
C SER A 447 -22.21 -12.37 -21.18
N ASN A 448 -21.31 -12.32 -22.18
CA ASN A 448 -21.56 -11.68 -23.48
C ASN A 448 -21.49 -12.63 -24.69
N ALA A 449 -21.01 -13.86 -24.53
CA ALA A 449 -20.80 -14.80 -25.63
C ALA A 449 -21.85 -15.91 -25.65
N SER A 450 -23.12 -15.57 -25.89
CA SER A 450 -24.17 -16.58 -26.12
C SER A 450 -24.32 -16.99 -27.60
N ASN A 451 -23.56 -16.43 -28.55
CA ASN A 451 -23.81 -16.65 -29.99
C ASN A 451 -22.59 -16.60 -30.94
N SER A 452 -21.35 -16.84 -30.49
CA SER A 452 -20.17 -16.76 -31.36
C SER A 452 -19.53 -18.12 -31.70
N ASN A 453 -18.97 -18.20 -32.92
CA ASN A 453 -18.27 -19.38 -33.45
C ASN A 453 -17.02 -19.71 -32.60
N PRO A 454 -16.58 -20.97 -32.46
CA PRO A 454 -15.48 -21.35 -31.56
C PRO A 454 -14.13 -20.69 -31.91
N VAL A 455 -13.89 -20.41 -33.19
CA VAL A 455 -12.69 -19.72 -33.67
C VAL A 455 -12.68 -18.24 -33.25
N SER A 456 -13.84 -17.57 -33.25
CA SER A 456 -13.98 -16.19 -32.75
C SER A 456 -13.84 -16.11 -31.23
N VAL A 457 -14.29 -17.13 -30.49
CA VAL A 457 -14.10 -17.20 -29.03
C VAL A 457 -12.61 -17.32 -28.69
N LEU A 458 -11.86 -18.19 -29.38
CA LEU A 458 -10.41 -18.30 -29.18
C LEU A 458 -9.66 -17.00 -29.50
N ALA A 459 -10.04 -16.31 -30.59
CA ALA A 459 -9.41 -15.04 -30.96
C ALA A 459 -9.70 -13.94 -29.93
N LEU A 460 -10.93 -13.83 -29.42
CA LEU A 460 -11.30 -12.89 -28.37
C LEU A 460 -10.58 -13.20 -27.05
N VAL A 461 -10.47 -14.48 -26.69
CA VAL A 461 -9.69 -14.92 -25.52
C VAL A 461 -8.21 -14.56 -25.68
N ALA A 462 -7.62 -14.78 -26.85
CA ALA A 462 -6.24 -14.41 -27.12
C ALA A 462 -6.03 -12.88 -27.02
N ILE A 463 -6.92 -12.08 -27.62
CA ILE A 463 -6.84 -10.62 -27.58
C ILE A 463 -6.94 -10.09 -26.15
N GLY A 464 -7.91 -10.56 -25.35
CA GLY A 464 -8.03 -10.05 -23.99
C GLY A 464 -6.99 -10.61 -23.02
N VAL A 465 -6.39 -11.79 -23.29
CA VAL A 465 -5.17 -12.24 -22.60
C VAL A 465 -4.02 -11.29 -22.90
N ILE A 466 -3.86 -10.85 -24.15
CA ILE A 466 -2.84 -9.88 -24.55
C ILE A 466 -3.09 -8.52 -23.88
N GLU A 467 -4.33 -8.01 -23.88
CA GLU A 467 -4.66 -6.74 -23.20
C GLU A 467 -4.39 -6.79 -21.70
N LEU A 468 -4.73 -7.91 -21.03
CA LEU A 468 -4.42 -8.10 -19.61
C LEU A 468 -2.91 -8.16 -19.39
N LEU A 469 -2.15 -8.87 -20.23
CA LEU A 469 -0.69 -8.88 -20.15
C LEU A 469 -0.13 -7.45 -20.23
N PHE A 470 -0.56 -6.64 -21.20
CA PHE A 470 -0.13 -5.23 -21.30
C PHE A 470 -0.52 -4.37 -20.10
N GLN A 471 -1.64 -4.67 -19.43
CA GLN A 471 -2.05 -3.94 -18.23
C GLN A 471 -1.16 -4.23 -17.02
N PHE A 472 -0.48 -5.38 -17.01
CA PHE A 472 0.27 -5.89 -15.86
C PHE A 472 1.77 -6.04 -16.10
N SER A 473 2.23 -5.94 -17.35
CA SER A 473 3.64 -5.86 -17.72
C SER A 473 4.25 -4.52 -17.32
N VAL A 474 5.44 -4.60 -16.74
CA VAL A 474 6.17 -3.48 -16.13
C VAL A 474 7.40 -3.07 -16.95
N ILE A 475 7.99 -4.00 -17.72
CA ILE A 475 9.20 -3.80 -18.53
C ILE A 475 9.02 -4.48 -19.88
#